data_AF-A0A518LNU3-F1
#
_entry.id   AF-A0A518LNU3-F1
#
_cell.length_a   1.000
_cell.length_b   1.000
_cell.length_c   1.000
_cell.angle_alpha   90.00
_cell.angle_beta   90.00
_cell.angle_gamma   90.00
#
_symmetry.space_group_name_H-M   'P 1'
#
loop_
_entity.id
_entity.type
_entity.pdbx_description
1 polymer ?
#
loop_
_entity_poly.entity_id
_entity_poly.type
_entity_poly.pdbx_seq_one_letter_code
_entity_poly.pdbx_strand_id
1 'polypeptide(L)'
;MRRLWNRRPFLLRPCSVRILVSSTLVVAVSCGNFNLFQVASTPVVIRASRTGCSETNISRIVAFTAESENNDQTYHWYFTDGVVLHGQRVVHVFPGSGEFNFTLSVGNELIPGSVSVPVRGPVDGFSDPFGDRCVLNEGRTHVPTGTQVTYRTNPPASGGHYNSPGLSPAEPGVYDTDAVQPEVWVHNLEHGHVVILFDCDGSCPSEFLAQLEDVLAAAPPSKFGNKKLVITRYAGLPVRVMAVAWDYQRDFDGVDQAGLLAFYARHVDQGPEDEP
;
A
#
# COMPACT_ATOMS: atom_id res chain seq x y z
N MET A 1 -52.74 51.71 31.20
CA MET A 1 -51.83 52.80 30.77
C MET A 1 -51.41 52.54 29.32
N ARG A 2 -51.39 53.59 28.49
CA ARG A 2 -50.98 53.66 27.07
C ARG A 2 -49.54 53.12 26.88
N ARG A 3 -49.08 52.57 25.74
CA ARG A 3 -48.78 53.18 24.42
C ARG A 3 -48.25 52.07 23.48
N LEU A 4 -48.79 51.91 22.26
CA LEU A 4 -48.31 52.40 20.93
C LEU A 4 -47.34 51.47 20.18
N TRP A 5 -47.69 51.28 18.90
CA TRP A 5 -47.04 50.54 17.82
C TRP A 5 -45.67 51.10 17.38
N ASN A 6 -44.80 50.26 16.80
CA ASN A 6 -44.22 50.56 15.48
C ASN A 6 -43.62 49.33 14.74
N ARG A 7 -43.70 49.34 13.40
CA ARG A 7 -43.22 48.31 12.46
C ARG A 7 -41.82 48.65 11.90
N ARG A 8 -40.99 47.59 11.74
CA ARG A 8 -39.92 47.30 10.72
C ARG A 8 -38.69 48.26 10.70
N PRO A 9 -37.44 47.82 10.36
CA PRO A 9 -37.09 46.87 9.29
C PRO A 9 -35.97 45.83 9.58
N PHE A 10 -35.81 44.93 8.61
CA PHE A 10 -34.69 44.01 8.43
C PHE A 10 -33.32 44.70 8.55
N LEU A 11 -32.44 44.11 9.36
CA LEU A 11 -30.99 44.24 9.21
C LEU A 11 -30.40 42.83 9.34
N LEU A 12 -30.10 42.22 8.19
CA LEU A 12 -29.24 41.04 8.09
C LEU A 12 -27.80 41.52 7.94
N ARG A 13 -26.93 41.14 8.88
CA ARG A 13 -25.48 41.04 8.69
C ARG A 13 -24.99 39.71 9.28
N PRO A 14 -23.90 39.16 8.73
CA PRO A 14 -23.84 37.74 8.34
C PRO A 14 -23.38 36.84 9.49
N CYS A 15 -23.90 35.62 9.51
CA CYS A 15 -23.28 34.53 10.23
C CYS A 15 -22.13 33.97 9.39
N SER A 16 -20.93 33.97 9.97
CA SER A 16 -19.78 33.23 9.44
C SER A 16 -20.02 31.72 9.54
N VAL A 17 -19.70 30.98 8.49
CA VAL A 17 -19.77 29.51 8.43
C VAL A 17 -18.39 28.94 8.74
N ARG A 18 -18.32 28.03 9.74
CA ARG A 18 -17.22 27.08 9.89
C ARG A 18 -17.69 25.73 9.38
N ILE A 19 -16.88 25.10 8.55
CA ILE A 19 -17.13 23.80 7.92
C ILE A 19 -16.69 22.70 8.89
N LEU A 20 -17.61 21.78 9.23
CA LEU A 20 -17.31 20.48 9.80
C LEU A 20 -17.79 19.43 8.80
N VAL A 21 -16.86 18.62 8.31
CA VAL A 21 -17.14 17.52 7.38
C VAL A 21 -17.66 16.34 8.19
N SER A 22 -18.98 16.29 8.31
CA SER A 22 -19.75 15.10 8.62
C SER A 22 -21.03 15.23 7.80
N SER A 23 -21.54 14.14 7.25
CA SER A 23 -22.72 14.06 6.38
C SER A 23 -24.04 14.38 7.09
N THR A 24 -24.02 15.39 7.95
CA THR A 24 -25.19 16.06 8.53
C THR A 24 -25.33 17.45 7.92
N LEU A 25 -26.01 17.57 6.78
CA LEU A 25 -26.69 18.82 6.46
C LEU A 25 -28.01 18.85 7.25
N VAL A 26 -27.97 19.39 8.48
CA VAL A 26 -29.19 19.88 9.13
C VAL A 26 -29.35 21.34 8.72
N VAL A 27 -30.04 21.61 7.61
CA VAL A 27 -30.64 22.92 7.39
C VAL A 27 -32.07 22.84 7.90
N ALA A 28 -32.23 23.07 9.21
CA ALA A 28 -33.55 23.33 9.78
C ALA A 28 -33.92 24.79 9.50
N VAL A 29 -34.62 25.05 8.40
CA VAL A 29 -35.46 26.26 8.32
C VAL A 29 -36.77 25.91 9.01
N SER A 30 -36.87 26.29 10.27
CA SER A 30 -38.11 26.21 11.04
C SER A 30 -39.13 27.17 10.45
N CYS A 31 -40.14 26.62 9.77
CA CYS A 31 -41.45 27.23 9.64
C CYS A 31 -42.49 26.11 9.71
N GLY A 32 -42.83 25.67 10.94
CA GLY A 32 -44.05 24.91 11.21
C GLY A 32 -43.92 23.38 11.32
N ASN A 33 -44.89 22.79 12.02
CA ASN A 33 -44.91 21.43 12.57
C ASN A 33 -45.08 20.32 11.52
N PHE A 34 -44.10 19.43 11.40
CA PHE A 34 -44.25 18.08 10.84
C PHE A 34 -43.43 17.08 11.67
N ASN A 35 -44.00 15.90 11.93
CA ASN A 35 -43.30 14.79 12.59
C ASN A 35 -42.30 14.16 11.62
N LEU A 36 -41.03 14.06 12.04
CA LEU A 36 -39.94 13.40 11.33
C LEU A 36 -40.00 11.89 11.57
N PHE A 37 -40.12 11.11 10.50
CA PHE A 37 -39.74 9.68 10.51
C PHE A 37 -38.23 9.59 10.25
N GLN A 38 -37.50 8.96 11.16
CA GLN A 38 -36.07 8.69 11.04
C GLN A 38 -35.88 7.29 10.44
N VAL A 39 -35.39 7.21 9.21
CA VAL A 39 -34.80 5.98 8.68
C VAL A 39 -33.30 6.15 8.82
N ALA A 40 -32.69 5.41 9.76
CA ALA A 40 -31.24 5.40 9.92
C ALA A 40 -30.64 4.50 8.82
N SER A 41 -30.01 5.10 7.80
CA SER A 41 -29.14 4.34 6.90
C SER A 41 -27.82 4.04 7.62
N THR A 42 -27.38 2.79 7.54
CA THR A 42 -26.12 2.33 8.14
C THR A 42 -24.95 2.82 7.30
N PRO A 43 -23.81 3.21 7.93
CA PRO A 43 -22.68 3.75 7.18
C PRO A 43 -22.06 2.68 6.29
N VAL A 44 -21.92 2.97 5.00
CA VAL A 44 -21.19 2.11 4.06
C VAL A 44 -19.69 2.26 4.32
N VAL A 45 -19.01 1.15 4.62
CA VAL A 45 -17.55 1.14 4.81
C VAL A 45 -16.88 0.77 3.50
N ILE A 46 -15.97 1.62 3.02
CA ILE A 46 -15.16 1.36 1.82
C ILE A 46 -13.76 0.94 2.26
N ARG A 47 -13.32 -0.23 1.83
CA ARG A 47 -11.96 -0.73 2.03
C ARG A 47 -11.24 -0.82 0.69
N ALA A 48 -10.05 -0.24 0.60
CA ALA A 48 -9.16 -0.38 -0.53
C ALA A 48 -7.92 -1.18 -0.12
N SER A 49 -7.59 -2.25 -0.86
CA SER A 49 -6.36 -3.04 -0.66
C SER A 49 -5.55 -3.12 -1.96
N ARG A 50 -4.22 -2.99 -1.85
CA ARG A 50 -3.30 -3.06 -2.99
C ARG A 50 -2.98 -4.50 -3.36
N THR A 51 -2.73 -4.75 -4.65
CA THR A 51 -2.46 -6.11 -5.16
C THR A 51 -1.26 -6.22 -6.12
N GLY A 52 -0.40 -5.20 -6.26
CA GLY A 52 0.94 -5.33 -6.90
C GLY A 52 1.27 -4.35 -8.04
N CYS A 53 2.42 -4.57 -8.70
CA CYS A 53 2.77 -3.98 -10.01
C CYS A 53 2.16 -4.86 -11.13
N SER A 54 1.46 -4.27 -12.12
CA SER A 54 0.86 -5.01 -13.24
C SER A 54 1.86 -5.35 -14.35
N GLU A 55 1.72 -6.56 -14.92
CA GLU A 55 2.60 -7.19 -15.93
C GLU A 55 2.69 -6.44 -17.27
N THR A 56 1.84 -5.46 -17.56
CA THR A 56 1.71 -4.89 -18.94
C THR A 56 1.98 -3.40 -19.10
N ASN A 57 2.33 -2.69 -18.02
CA ASN A 57 2.83 -1.30 -17.98
C ASN A 57 2.37 -0.74 -16.64
N ILE A 58 3.28 -0.52 -15.69
CA ILE A 58 3.27 0.38 -14.50
C ILE A 58 1.89 0.68 -13.83
N SER A 59 0.89 -0.18 -14.00
CA SER A 59 -0.47 0.04 -13.58
C SER A 59 -0.68 -0.59 -12.22
N ARG A 60 -1.45 0.09 -11.37
CA ARG A 60 -1.60 -0.26 -9.95
C ARG A 60 -2.98 -0.85 -9.74
N ILE A 61 -2.99 -2.10 -9.28
CA ILE A 61 -4.24 -2.82 -9.03
C ILE A 61 -4.71 -2.52 -7.61
N VAL A 62 -5.91 -1.96 -7.50
CA VAL A 62 -6.57 -1.68 -6.22
C VAL A 62 -7.89 -2.42 -6.18
N ALA A 63 -8.05 -3.25 -5.16
CA ALA A 63 -9.31 -3.90 -4.85
C ALA A 63 -10.14 -2.99 -3.94
N PHE A 64 -11.38 -2.74 -4.32
CA PHE A 64 -12.37 -2.01 -3.53
C PHE A 64 -13.41 -2.98 -3.00
N THR A 65 -13.77 -2.84 -1.74
CA THR A 65 -14.90 -3.55 -1.13
C THR A 65 -15.79 -2.54 -0.44
N ALA A 66 -17.09 -2.58 -0.73
CA ALA A 66 -18.11 -1.85 0.00
C ALA A 66 -18.88 -2.83 0.88
N GLU A 67 -19.17 -2.46 2.12
CA GLU A 67 -20.01 -3.27 3.02
C GLU A 67 -21.18 -2.40 3.50
N SER A 68 -22.39 -2.96 3.43
CA SER A 68 -23.58 -2.39 4.08
C SER A 68 -24.31 -3.51 4.84
N GLU A 69 -25.04 -3.16 5.88
CA GLU A 69 -25.83 -4.14 6.65
C GLU A 69 -27.01 -4.73 5.85
N ASN A 70 -27.34 -4.12 4.71
CA ASN A 70 -28.42 -4.56 3.82
C ASN A 70 -27.85 -5.30 2.60
N ASN A 71 -28.00 -6.62 2.57
CA ASN A 71 -27.44 -7.48 1.52
C ASN A 71 -28.13 -7.35 0.14
N ASP A 72 -29.28 -6.67 0.05
CA ASP A 72 -30.06 -6.54 -1.20
C ASP A 72 -29.71 -5.29 -2.03
N GLN A 73 -28.62 -4.60 -1.70
CA GLN A 73 -28.23 -3.37 -2.40
C GLN A 73 -27.45 -3.64 -3.68
N THR A 74 -27.68 -2.82 -4.70
CA THR A 74 -26.87 -2.78 -5.92
C THR A 74 -25.71 -1.80 -5.76
N TYR A 75 -24.51 -2.24 -6.15
CA TYR A 75 -23.28 -1.46 -6.03
C TYR A 75 -22.75 -1.12 -7.43
N HIS A 76 -22.55 0.18 -7.70
CA HIS A 76 -21.93 0.67 -8.92
C HIS A 76 -20.78 1.62 -8.59
N TRP A 77 -19.60 1.34 -9.10
CA TRP A 77 -18.40 2.14 -8.90
C TRP A 77 -18.10 2.93 -10.15
N TYR A 78 -18.10 4.25 -10.05
CA TYR A 78 -17.78 5.18 -11.13
C TYR A 78 -16.40 5.76 -10.88
N PHE A 79 -15.43 5.40 -11.72
CA PHE A 79 -14.08 5.94 -11.66
C PHE A 79 -13.95 7.16 -12.57
N THR A 80 -13.02 8.04 -12.24
CA THR A 80 -12.80 9.30 -12.97
C THR A 80 -12.19 9.11 -14.36
N ASP A 81 -11.67 7.93 -14.65
CA ASP A 81 -11.21 7.51 -15.98
C ASP A 81 -12.35 6.99 -16.89
N GLY A 82 -13.60 7.00 -16.40
CA GLY A 82 -14.79 6.57 -17.13
C GLY A 82 -15.08 5.07 -16.99
N VAL A 83 -14.26 4.30 -16.27
CA VAL A 83 -14.55 2.90 -15.99
C VAL A 83 -15.71 2.80 -14.99
N VAL A 84 -16.66 1.91 -15.27
CA VAL A 84 -17.76 1.58 -14.38
C VAL A 84 -17.68 0.11 -14.02
N LEU A 85 -17.61 -0.20 -12.72
CA LEU A 85 -17.58 -1.57 -12.21
C LEU A 85 -18.81 -1.86 -11.36
N HIS A 86 -19.19 -3.13 -11.29
CA HIS A 86 -20.40 -3.58 -10.61
C HIS A 86 -20.06 -4.61 -9.55
N GLY A 87 -20.77 -4.53 -8.42
CA GLY A 87 -20.68 -5.51 -7.34
C GLY A 87 -20.05 -4.97 -6.06
N GLN A 88 -20.22 -5.74 -5.00
CA GLN A 88 -19.79 -5.39 -3.65
C GLN A 88 -18.26 -5.32 -3.53
N ARG A 89 -17.55 -6.18 -4.27
CA ARG A 89 -16.10 -6.19 -4.41
C ARG A 89 -15.74 -6.01 -5.87
N VAL A 90 -14.93 -5.00 -6.18
CA VAL A 90 -14.45 -4.72 -7.54
C VAL A 90 -12.94 -4.52 -7.54
N VAL A 91 -12.31 -4.79 -8.67
CA VAL A 91 -10.88 -4.55 -8.87
C VAL A 91 -10.73 -3.55 -10.00
N HIS A 92 -10.06 -2.44 -9.73
CA HIS A 92 -9.78 -1.41 -10.71
C HIS A 92 -8.27 -1.25 -10.89
N VAL A 93 -7.87 -0.97 -12.13
CA VAL A 93 -6.49 -0.83 -12.55
C VAL A 93 -6.25 0.62 -12.89
N PHE A 94 -5.55 1.33 -12.01
CA PHE A 94 -5.23 2.73 -12.24
C PHE A 94 -4.04 2.86 -13.21
N PRO A 95 -4.08 3.85 -14.12
CA PRO A 95 -3.03 4.07 -15.11
C PRO A 95 -1.70 4.53 -14.47
N GLY A 96 -1.72 4.96 -13.21
CA GLY A 96 -0.52 5.39 -12.50
C GLY A 96 -0.79 5.67 -11.03
N SER A 97 0.16 6.33 -10.37
CA SER A 97 0.00 6.84 -9.00
C SER A 97 -0.66 8.21 -8.96
N GLY A 98 -1.36 8.50 -7.87
CA GLY A 98 -2.04 9.77 -7.64
C GLY A 98 -3.22 9.61 -6.69
N GLU A 99 -3.86 10.73 -6.37
CA GLU A 99 -5.18 10.72 -5.75
C GLU A 99 -6.23 10.52 -6.84
N PHE A 100 -6.96 9.42 -6.77
CA PHE A 100 -8.04 9.13 -7.70
C PHE A 100 -9.37 9.24 -6.97
N ASN A 101 -10.25 10.07 -7.52
CA ASN A 101 -11.62 10.16 -7.05
C ASN A 101 -12.45 9.06 -7.72
N PHE A 102 -13.39 8.53 -6.96
CA PHE A 102 -14.43 7.64 -7.44
C PHE A 102 -15.76 8.01 -6.79
N THR A 103 -16.86 7.54 -7.37
CA THR A 103 -18.19 7.62 -6.76
C THR A 103 -18.75 6.21 -6.67
N LEU A 104 -19.11 5.80 -5.46
CA LEU A 104 -19.85 4.58 -5.23
C LEU A 104 -21.34 4.91 -5.20
N SER A 105 -22.15 4.19 -5.97
CA SER A 105 -23.60 4.21 -5.85
C SER A 105 -24.06 2.95 -5.12
N VAL A 106 -24.83 3.14 -4.06
CA VAL A 106 -25.51 2.08 -3.29
C VAL A 106 -27.01 2.40 -3.29
N GLY A 107 -27.79 1.67 -4.08
CA GLY A 107 -29.19 2.02 -4.31
C GLY A 107 -29.35 3.44 -4.90
N ASN A 108 -30.02 4.35 -4.17
CA ASN A 108 -30.19 5.75 -4.57
C ASN A 108 -29.13 6.71 -4.00
N GLU A 109 -28.21 6.20 -3.17
CA GLU A 109 -27.19 7.02 -2.52
C GLU A 109 -25.93 7.07 -3.39
N LEU A 110 -25.31 8.26 -3.48
CA LEU A 110 -24.03 8.49 -4.15
C LEU A 110 -23.00 8.90 -3.09
N ILE A 111 -21.96 8.08 -2.96
CA ILE A 111 -20.92 8.21 -1.97
C ILE A 111 -19.62 8.57 -2.70
N PRO A 112 -19.19 9.83 -2.68
CA PRO A 112 -17.88 10.19 -3.20
C PRO A 112 -16.80 9.60 -2.30
N GLY A 113 -15.74 9.09 -2.92
CA GLY A 113 -14.55 8.63 -2.23
C GLY A 113 -13.30 9.04 -2.98
N SER A 114 -12.18 9.05 -2.28
CA SER A 114 -10.86 9.16 -2.88
C SER A 114 -10.04 7.96 -2.47
N VAL A 115 -9.19 7.51 -3.38
CA VAL A 115 -8.14 6.57 -3.07
C VAL A 115 -6.81 7.21 -3.38
N SER A 116 -5.92 7.18 -2.40
CA SER A 116 -4.52 7.47 -2.63
C SER A 116 -3.88 6.22 -3.22
N VAL A 117 -3.56 6.26 -4.51
CA VAL A 117 -2.61 5.32 -5.10
C VAL A 117 -1.25 5.97 -4.92
N PRO A 118 -0.39 5.51 -4.00
CA PRO A 118 0.79 6.29 -3.65
C PRO A 118 1.69 6.48 -4.85
N VAL A 119 2.25 7.68 -4.94
CA VAL A 119 3.37 8.00 -5.80
C VAL A 119 4.55 7.13 -5.36
N ARG A 120 4.76 6.02 -6.08
CA ARG A 120 5.92 5.15 -5.95
C ARG A 120 6.28 4.55 -7.31
N GLY A 121 7.41 4.94 -7.86
CA GLY A 121 7.82 4.61 -9.24
C GLY A 121 7.12 5.48 -10.27
N PRO A 122 7.68 5.63 -11.50
CA PRO A 122 7.29 6.68 -12.42
C PRO A 122 5.79 6.64 -12.74
N VAL A 123 5.09 7.73 -12.42
CA VAL A 123 4.17 8.33 -13.39
C VAL A 123 5.05 8.79 -14.55
N ASP A 124 4.84 8.24 -15.73
CA ASP A 124 5.19 8.87 -17.00
C ASP A 124 6.55 9.60 -17.01
N GLY A 125 7.64 8.83 -16.93
CA GLY A 125 8.99 9.34 -17.24
C GLY A 125 9.71 10.13 -16.13
N PHE A 126 9.23 10.17 -14.89
CA PHE A 126 9.97 10.73 -13.75
C PHE A 126 10.46 9.66 -12.78
N SER A 127 11.68 9.82 -12.25
CA SER A 127 12.22 8.92 -11.21
C SER A 127 11.31 8.91 -9.98
N ASP A 128 11.10 7.73 -9.38
CA ASP A 128 10.46 7.62 -8.06
C ASP A 128 11.07 8.63 -7.09
N PRO A 129 10.27 9.42 -6.34
CA PRO A 129 10.82 10.39 -5.39
C PRO A 129 11.71 9.77 -4.33
N PHE A 130 11.63 8.45 -4.11
CA PHE A 130 12.49 7.72 -3.20
C PHE A 130 13.51 6.80 -3.91
N GLY A 131 13.52 6.70 -5.23
CA GLY A 131 14.40 5.81 -6.00
C GLY A 131 13.97 4.33 -6.10
N ASP A 132 12.76 3.96 -5.67
CA ASP A 132 12.20 2.62 -5.83
C ASP A 132 11.82 2.35 -7.30
N ARG A 133 12.14 1.16 -7.82
CA ARG A 133 11.72 0.67 -9.15
C ARG A 133 10.82 -0.56 -9.01
N CYS A 134 9.78 -0.63 -9.84
CA CYS A 134 9.11 -1.93 -10.06
C CYS A 134 9.97 -2.79 -10.98
N VAL A 135 9.87 -4.09 -10.77
CA VAL A 135 10.44 -5.11 -11.66
C VAL A 135 9.37 -6.11 -12.09
N LEU A 136 9.72 -6.99 -13.01
CA LEU A 136 8.78 -7.98 -13.55
C LEU A 136 8.25 -8.89 -12.43
N ASN A 137 6.93 -9.11 -12.40
CA ASN A 137 6.36 -10.18 -11.60
C ASN A 137 6.58 -11.51 -12.34
N GLU A 138 7.38 -12.40 -11.74
CA GLU A 138 7.77 -13.67 -12.34
C GLU A 138 6.93 -14.86 -11.83
N GLY A 139 5.83 -14.58 -11.13
CA GLY A 139 4.96 -15.59 -10.52
C GLY A 139 5.39 -15.97 -9.10
N ARG A 140 4.81 -17.05 -8.57
CA ARG A 140 4.96 -17.47 -7.16
C ARG A 140 5.01 -18.99 -6.94
N THR A 141 5.54 -19.70 -7.92
CA THR A 141 5.50 -21.17 -7.90
C THR A 141 6.45 -21.73 -6.84
N HIS A 142 5.93 -22.45 -5.85
CA HIS A 142 6.78 -23.27 -4.97
C HIS A 142 7.44 -24.40 -5.77
N VAL A 143 8.76 -24.47 -5.70
CA VAL A 143 9.57 -25.52 -6.35
C VAL A 143 10.27 -26.40 -5.31
N PRO A 144 10.58 -27.67 -5.63
CA PRO A 144 11.30 -28.55 -4.70
C PRO A 144 12.65 -27.96 -4.31
N THR A 145 13.05 -28.12 -3.04
CA THR A 145 14.38 -27.72 -2.55
C THR A 145 15.49 -28.35 -3.39
N GLY A 146 16.48 -27.53 -3.76
CA GLY A 146 17.57 -27.91 -4.66
C GLY A 146 17.30 -27.61 -6.14
N THR A 147 16.09 -27.16 -6.49
CA THR A 147 15.79 -26.67 -7.84
C THR A 147 16.45 -25.32 -8.08
N GLN A 148 17.37 -25.24 -9.04
CA GLN A 148 17.91 -23.95 -9.48
C GLN A 148 16.86 -23.19 -10.27
N VAL A 149 16.43 -22.03 -9.78
CA VAL A 149 15.48 -21.17 -10.50
C VAL A 149 16.27 -20.17 -11.36
N THR A 150 15.76 -19.94 -12.57
CA THR A 150 16.28 -18.89 -13.45
C THR A 150 15.33 -17.70 -13.39
N TYR A 151 15.79 -16.61 -12.80
CA TYR A 151 15.07 -15.35 -12.73
C TYR A 151 15.48 -14.43 -13.88
N ARG A 152 14.53 -13.64 -14.38
CA ARG A 152 14.75 -12.63 -15.43
C ARG A 152 15.24 -11.32 -14.84
N THR A 153 14.90 -11.05 -13.58
CA THR A 153 15.33 -9.88 -12.83
C THR A 153 16.54 -10.21 -11.95
N ASN A 154 17.54 -9.31 -11.91
CA ASN A 154 18.70 -9.43 -11.05
C ASN A 154 18.80 -8.21 -10.10
N PRO A 155 18.75 -8.39 -8.77
CA PRO A 155 18.37 -9.61 -8.04
C PRO A 155 16.89 -9.99 -8.28
N PRO A 156 16.44 -11.20 -7.94
CA PRO A 156 15.03 -11.55 -8.07
C PRO A 156 14.16 -10.89 -7.01
N ALA A 157 12.98 -10.44 -7.42
CA ALA A 157 11.96 -9.84 -6.54
C ALA A 157 10.64 -10.62 -6.52
N SER A 158 10.53 -11.67 -7.32
CA SER A 158 9.40 -12.61 -7.40
C SER A 158 9.86 -13.82 -8.21
N GLY A 159 8.98 -14.81 -8.38
CA GLY A 159 9.25 -16.00 -9.19
C GLY A 159 9.20 -17.30 -8.38
N GLY A 160 9.72 -18.37 -8.99
CA GLY A 160 9.78 -19.68 -8.34
C GLY A 160 10.69 -19.66 -7.11
N HIS A 161 10.32 -20.34 -6.04
CA HIS A 161 11.08 -20.33 -4.78
C HIS A 161 10.80 -21.59 -3.94
N TYR A 162 11.62 -21.85 -2.93
CA TYR A 162 11.46 -23.01 -2.06
C TYR A 162 10.35 -22.79 -1.04
N ASN A 163 9.75 -23.87 -0.57
CA ASN A 163 8.90 -23.89 0.61
C ASN A 163 9.29 -25.12 1.45
N SER A 164 10.16 -24.91 2.44
CA SER A 164 10.71 -26.00 3.25
C SER A 164 10.93 -25.53 4.68
N PRO A 165 10.24 -26.14 5.67
CA PRO A 165 10.40 -25.80 7.08
C PRO A 165 11.87 -25.81 7.53
N GLY A 166 12.28 -24.78 8.26
CA GLY A 166 13.65 -24.62 8.77
C GLY A 166 14.69 -24.20 7.73
N LEU A 167 14.27 -23.94 6.48
CA LEU A 167 15.13 -23.45 5.41
C LEU A 167 14.55 -22.21 4.73
N SER A 168 13.27 -22.26 4.34
CA SER A 168 12.61 -21.23 3.56
C SER A 168 11.15 -21.06 4.02
N PRO A 169 10.74 -19.85 4.46
CA PRO A 169 11.49 -18.60 4.47
C PRO A 169 12.70 -18.61 5.42
N ALA A 170 13.69 -17.74 5.19
CA ALA A 170 14.81 -17.54 6.11
C ALA A 170 14.38 -16.74 7.35
N GLU A 171 15.06 -16.97 8.47
CA GLU A 171 14.88 -16.15 9.67
C GLU A 171 15.37 -14.70 9.45
N PRO A 172 14.82 -13.71 10.17
CA PRO A 172 15.33 -12.35 10.13
C PRO A 172 16.77 -12.28 10.68
N GLY A 173 17.68 -11.60 9.99
CA GLY A 173 19.08 -11.58 10.38
C GLY A 173 20.00 -10.90 9.36
N VAL A 174 21.27 -10.74 9.73
CA VAL A 174 22.37 -10.39 8.83
C VAL A 174 23.19 -11.64 8.52
N TYR A 175 23.33 -11.95 7.24
CA TYR A 175 23.95 -13.17 6.72
C TYR A 175 25.11 -12.81 5.77
N ASP A 176 26.35 -12.89 6.29
CA ASP A 176 27.54 -12.53 5.52
C ASP A 176 28.25 -13.75 4.91
N THR A 177 28.78 -14.62 5.76
CA THR A 177 29.49 -15.85 5.33
C THR A 177 28.55 -16.99 4.99
N ASP A 178 27.35 -16.95 5.55
CA ASP A 178 26.25 -17.91 5.42
C ASP A 178 25.11 -17.29 4.61
N ALA A 179 25.46 -16.75 3.45
CA ALA A 179 24.52 -16.09 2.55
C ALA A 179 23.27 -16.97 2.31
N VAL A 180 22.10 -16.39 2.56
CA VAL A 180 20.82 -16.97 2.16
C VAL A 180 20.82 -17.01 0.63
N GLN A 181 20.18 -17.98 -0.01
CA GLN A 181 20.17 -18.07 -1.48
C GLN A 181 18.87 -17.50 -2.09
N PRO A 182 18.84 -17.19 -3.40
CA PRO A 182 17.68 -16.59 -4.06
C PRO A 182 16.35 -17.30 -3.82
N GLU A 183 16.33 -18.61 -4.02
CA GLU A 183 15.11 -19.40 -3.87
C GLU A 183 14.60 -19.43 -2.42
N VAL A 184 15.44 -19.07 -1.45
CA VAL A 184 15.03 -18.97 -0.05
C VAL A 184 14.48 -17.58 0.27
N TRP A 185 15.22 -16.51 -0.07
CA TRP A 185 14.76 -15.16 0.29
C TRP A 185 13.60 -14.67 -0.58
N VAL A 186 13.40 -15.22 -1.79
CA VAL A 186 12.20 -14.91 -2.59
C VAL A 186 10.93 -15.36 -1.88
N HIS A 187 10.97 -16.44 -1.08
CA HIS A 187 9.86 -16.83 -0.22
C HIS A 187 9.62 -15.82 0.91
N ASN A 188 10.67 -15.25 1.50
CA ASN A 188 10.52 -14.14 2.44
C ASN A 188 9.76 -12.96 1.79
N LEU A 189 10.08 -12.63 0.53
CA LEU A 189 9.36 -11.58 -0.21
C LEU A 189 7.89 -11.94 -0.42
N GLU A 190 7.56 -13.22 -0.67
CA GLU A 190 6.18 -13.69 -0.80
C GLU A 190 5.36 -13.38 0.46
N HIS A 191 5.94 -13.60 1.64
CA HIS A 191 5.33 -13.28 2.94
C HIS A 191 5.49 -11.80 3.36
N GLY A 192 5.90 -10.92 2.44
CA GLY A 192 5.97 -9.49 2.69
C GLY A 192 7.16 -9.05 3.53
N HIS A 193 8.24 -9.82 3.54
CA HIS A 193 9.52 -9.34 4.03
C HIS A 193 10.18 -8.38 3.03
N VAL A 194 11.16 -7.67 3.57
CA VAL A 194 12.14 -6.92 2.80
C VAL A 194 13.48 -7.63 2.93
N VAL A 195 14.18 -7.74 1.81
CA VAL A 195 15.52 -8.33 1.74
C VAL A 195 16.49 -7.23 1.34
N ILE A 196 17.51 -6.97 2.16
CA ILE A 196 18.61 -6.08 1.81
C ILE A 196 19.77 -6.95 1.33
N LEU A 197 20.14 -6.79 0.07
CA LEU A 197 21.25 -7.48 -0.55
C LEU A 197 22.48 -6.60 -0.55
N PHE A 198 23.66 -7.19 -0.33
CA PHE A 198 24.92 -6.48 -0.42
C PHE A 198 26.00 -7.31 -1.11
N ASP A 199 26.97 -6.63 -1.72
CA ASP A 199 28.19 -7.24 -2.22
C ASP A 199 29.39 -6.35 -1.86
N CYS A 200 30.47 -6.96 -1.39
CA CYS A 200 31.69 -6.26 -1.00
C CYS A 200 32.85 -6.51 -1.96
N ASP A 201 32.64 -7.27 -3.05
CA ASP A 201 33.68 -7.69 -3.98
C ASP A 201 34.87 -8.36 -3.24
N GLY A 202 34.52 -9.30 -2.36
CA GLY A 202 35.47 -9.97 -1.45
C GLY A 202 35.07 -9.85 0.02
N SER A 203 36.00 -9.50 0.90
CA SER A 203 35.75 -9.37 2.34
C SER A 203 35.06 -8.05 2.67
N CYS A 204 33.94 -8.11 3.40
CA CYS A 204 33.29 -6.90 3.90
C CYS A 204 34.07 -6.30 5.10
N PRO A 205 34.30 -4.98 5.14
CA PRO A 205 34.83 -4.30 6.32
C PRO A 205 33.89 -4.48 7.53
N SER A 206 34.44 -4.61 8.73
CA SER A 206 33.64 -4.78 9.96
C SER A 206 32.68 -3.63 10.22
N GLU A 207 33.10 -2.40 9.92
CA GLU A 207 32.25 -1.20 10.01
C GLU A 207 31.04 -1.26 9.08
N PHE A 208 31.20 -1.81 7.87
CA PHE A 208 30.10 -1.98 6.92
C PHE A 208 29.08 -2.99 7.45
N LEU A 209 29.55 -4.12 8.00
CA LEU A 209 28.67 -5.12 8.61
C LEU A 209 27.95 -4.56 9.86
N ALA A 210 28.65 -3.77 10.68
CA ALA A 210 28.03 -3.10 11.84
C ALA A 210 26.90 -2.16 11.43
N GLN A 211 27.06 -1.41 10.33
CA GLN A 211 25.99 -0.55 9.81
C GLN A 211 24.76 -1.33 9.35
N LEU A 212 24.95 -2.53 8.77
CA LEU A 212 23.84 -3.40 8.40
C LEU A 212 23.13 -3.97 9.63
N GLU A 213 23.87 -4.33 10.67
CA GLU A 213 23.30 -4.73 11.96
C GLU A 213 22.49 -3.60 12.60
N ASP A 214 22.95 -2.34 12.49
CA ASP A 214 22.20 -1.17 12.97
C ASP A 214 20.90 -0.96 12.17
N VAL A 215 20.88 -1.24 10.87
CA VAL A 215 19.65 -1.24 10.05
C VAL A 215 18.70 -2.32 10.56
N LEU A 216 19.18 -3.55 10.77
CA LEU A 216 18.37 -4.64 11.30
C LEU A 216 17.80 -4.30 12.67
N ALA A 217 18.62 -3.75 13.57
CA ALA A 217 18.22 -3.37 14.92
C ALA A 217 17.12 -2.31 14.91
N ALA A 218 17.26 -1.28 14.06
CA ALA A 218 16.35 -0.15 13.95
C ALA A 218 15.05 -0.45 13.18
N ALA A 219 14.98 -1.54 12.41
CA ALA A 219 13.78 -1.91 11.68
C ALA A 219 12.60 -2.19 12.65
N PRO A 220 11.45 -1.50 12.48
CA PRO A 220 10.29 -1.72 13.32
C PRO A 220 9.68 -3.11 13.08
N PRO A 221 8.94 -3.67 14.05
CA PRO A 221 8.22 -4.92 13.85
C PRO A 221 7.18 -4.77 12.72
N SER A 222 6.87 -5.90 12.08
CA SER A 222 5.73 -6.06 11.16
C SER A 222 4.42 -5.87 11.92
N LYS A 223 3.29 -5.86 11.19
CA LYS A 223 1.96 -5.89 11.82
C LYS A 223 1.69 -7.15 12.68
N PHE A 224 2.49 -8.21 12.52
CA PHE A 224 2.40 -9.45 13.29
C PHE A 224 3.33 -9.44 14.53
N GLY A 225 4.11 -8.38 14.73
CA GLY A 225 4.97 -8.20 15.90
C GLY A 225 6.36 -8.84 15.77
N ASN A 226 6.63 -9.60 14.71
CA ASN A 226 7.97 -10.13 14.39
C ASN A 226 8.74 -9.17 13.46
N LYS A 227 10.04 -9.39 13.28
CA LYS A 227 10.83 -8.66 12.28
C LYS A 227 10.69 -9.35 10.92
N LYS A 228 10.55 -8.58 9.85
CA LYS A 228 10.44 -9.07 8.48
C LYS A 228 11.56 -8.56 7.59
N LEU A 229 12.79 -8.64 8.09
CA LEU A 229 13.99 -8.12 7.44
C LEU A 229 15.09 -9.18 7.40
N VAL A 230 15.49 -9.54 6.19
CA VAL A 230 16.68 -10.37 5.94
C VAL A 230 17.71 -9.48 5.26
N ILE A 231 18.95 -9.51 5.75
CA ILE A 231 20.06 -8.80 5.13
C ILE A 231 21.08 -9.86 4.74
N THR A 232 21.40 -10.01 3.46
CA THR A 232 22.26 -11.12 3.03
C THR A 232 23.16 -10.75 1.87
N ARG A 233 24.34 -11.37 1.84
CA ARG A 233 25.28 -11.19 0.74
C ARG A 233 24.73 -11.79 -0.55
N TYR A 234 24.92 -11.11 -1.68
CA TYR A 234 24.59 -11.63 -3.00
C TYR A 234 25.66 -11.29 -4.03
N ALA A 235 26.42 -12.30 -4.43
CA ALA A 235 27.50 -12.14 -5.41
C ALA A 235 26.92 -11.76 -6.78
N GLY A 236 27.43 -10.69 -7.38
CA GLY A 236 26.97 -10.20 -8.68
C GLY A 236 25.83 -9.19 -8.60
N LEU A 237 25.67 -8.54 -7.44
CA LEU A 237 24.80 -7.39 -7.28
C LEU A 237 25.30 -6.22 -8.16
N PRO A 238 24.41 -5.51 -8.89
CA PRO A 238 24.83 -4.45 -9.81
C PRO A 238 25.34 -3.18 -9.10
N VAL A 239 24.99 -3.01 -7.82
CA VAL A 239 25.42 -1.94 -6.93
C VAL A 239 25.84 -2.52 -5.58
N ARG A 240 26.41 -1.70 -4.70
CA ARG A 240 26.94 -2.20 -3.42
C ARG A 240 25.86 -2.71 -2.48
N VAL A 241 24.71 -2.03 -2.43
CA VAL A 241 23.58 -2.39 -1.58
C VAL A 241 22.29 -2.21 -2.37
N MET A 242 21.39 -3.17 -2.27
CA MET A 242 20.04 -3.07 -2.82
C MET A 242 19.01 -3.48 -1.77
N ALA A 243 17.87 -2.79 -1.73
CA ALA A 243 16.70 -3.28 -1.01
C ALA A 243 15.71 -3.88 -1.99
N VAL A 244 15.11 -5.02 -1.63
CA VAL A 244 14.19 -5.79 -2.46
C VAL A 244 12.93 -6.10 -1.64
N ALA A 245 11.78 -5.89 -2.24
CA ALA A 245 10.47 -6.33 -1.78
C ALA A 245 9.74 -7.03 -2.95
N TRP A 246 8.61 -7.68 -2.72
CA TRP A 246 7.89 -8.34 -3.81
C TRP A 246 7.56 -7.36 -4.96
N ASP A 247 8.11 -7.61 -6.15
CA ASP A 247 8.04 -6.74 -7.35
C ASP A 247 8.72 -5.35 -7.24
N TYR A 248 9.49 -5.07 -6.18
CA TYR A 248 10.17 -3.78 -5.99
C TYR A 248 11.65 -3.91 -5.67
N GLN A 249 12.44 -2.94 -6.15
CA GLN A 249 13.85 -2.81 -5.81
C GLN A 249 14.24 -1.35 -5.59
N ARG A 250 15.33 -1.12 -4.87
CA ARG A 250 16.00 0.18 -4.80
C ARG A 250 17.50 0.00 -4.68
N ASP A 251 18.23 0.81 -5.43
CA ASP A 251 19.70 0.82 -5.43
C ASP A 251 20.24 1.81 -4.38
N PHE A 252 21.37 1.45 -3.79
CA PHE A 252 22.12 2.29 -2.86
C PHE A 252 23.63 2.15 -3.13
N ASP A 253 24.34 3.28 -3.13
CA ASP A 253 25.80 3.31 -3.30
C ASP A 253 26.56 2.73 -2.09
N GLY A 254 25.88 2.59 -0.95
CA GLY A 254 26.39 2.05 0.31
C GLY A 254 25.28 1.93 1.36
N VAL A 255 25.63 1.77 2.63
CA VAL A 255 24.62 1.67 3.71
C VAL A 255 24.06 3.07 4.03
N ASP A 256 22.89 3.36 3.46
CA ASP A 256 22.04 4.50 3.84
C ASP A 256 20.93 4.00 4.77
N GLN A 257 21.17 4.04 6.08
CA GLN A 257 20.21 3.50 7.06
C GLN A 257 18.83 4.15 6.94
N ALA A 258 18.76 5.46 6.76
CA ALA A 258 17.49 6.17 6.64
C ALA A 258 16.75 5.75 5.38
N GLY A 259 17.45 5.65 4.24
CA GLY A 259 16.88 5.21 2.98
C GLY A 259 16.41 3.76 2.99
N LEU A 260 17.17 2.85 3.61
CA LEU A 260 16.83 1.44 3.76
C LEU A 260 15.62 1.24 4.67
N LEU A 261 15.58 1.92 5.82
CA LEU A 261 14.42 1.86 6.73
C LEU A 261 13.17 2.49 6.11
N ALA A 262 13.34 3.54 5.30
CA ALA A 262 12.24 4.12 4.55
C ALA A 262 11.70 3.13 3.50
N PHE A 263 12.56 2.40 2.78
CA PHE A 263 12.13 1.32 1.89
C PHE A 263 11.42 0.21 2.67
N TYR A 264 11.97 -0.20 3.82
CA TYR A 264 11.37 -1.20 4.68
C TYR A 264 9.94 -0.83 5.10
N ALA A 265 9.77 0.34 5.71
CA ALA A 265 8.46 0.82 6.18
C ALA A 265 7.43 0.96 5.04
N ARG A 266 7.92 1.17 3.81
CA ARG A 266 7.08 1.28 2.63
C ARG A 266 6.56 -0.09 2.16
N HIS A 267 7.32 -1.16 2.32
CA HIS A 267 7.06 -2.44 1.64
C HIS A 267 6.87 -3.65 2.55
N VAL A 268 7.19 -3.55 3.84
CA VAL A 268 6.87 -4.60 4.81
C VAL A 268 5.36 -4.90 4.82
N ASP A 269 4.99 -6.17 4.91
CA ASP A 269 3.61 -6.67 4.88
C ASP A 269 2.85 -6.39 3.56
N GLN A 270 3.57 -6.05 2.48
CA GLN A 270 2.99 -5.83 1.14
C GLN A 270 3.26 -7.00 0.17
N GLY A 271 3.63 -8.17 0.71
CA GLY A 271 3.82 -9.39 -0.07
C GLY A 271 2.48 -9.97 -0.56
N PRO A 272 2.53 -10.88 -1.54
CA PRO A 272 1.36 -11.61 -2.03
C PRO A 272 0.63 -12.45 -0.98
N GLU A 273 1.33 -12.90 0.05
CA GLU A 273 0.77 -13.66 1.16
C GLU A 273 0.84 -12.86 2.46
N ASP A 274 -0.24 -12.96 3.25
CA ASP A 274 -0.40 -12.21 4.47
C ASP A 274 -0.16 -13.07 5.72
N GLU A 275 1.10 -13.46 5.90
CA GLU A 275 1.52 -14.39 6.95
C GLU A 275 2.53 -13.74 7.90
N PRO A 276 2.68 -14.22 9.16
CA PRO A 276 3.66 -13.74 10.12
C PRO A 276 5.10 -13.80 9.63
#